data_AF-A0A534L3G8-F1
#
_entry.id   AF-A0A534L3G8-F1
#
_cell.length_a   1.000
_cell.length_b   1.000
_cell.length_c   1.000
_cell.angle_alpha   90.00
_cell.angle_beta   90.00
_cell.angle_gamma   90.00
#
_symmetry.space_group_name_H-M   'P 1'
#
loop_
_entity.id
_entity.type
_entity.pdbx_description
1 polymer ?
#
loop_
_entity_poly.entity_id
_entity_poly.type
_entity_poly.pdbx_seq_one_letter_code
_entity_poly.pdbx_strand_id
1 'polypeptide(L)'
;MAVVILVIALIAVSAYALIPKPSAKLPVELWYNNSNHYGSTEVAVALALQNSIASCGKVQVTLKSDIWTAYKTRWVNQQMPLFLLGWYPDYFDTDDYISPFLAISGAKSEGSFYNNSQVDQWIRDEASTSDPTIRADRFAKVQAAL
;
A
#
# COMPACT_ATOMS: atom_id res chain seq x y z
N MET A 1 -11.62 -58.91 1.25
CA MET A 1 -12.14 -57.66 1.84
C MET A 1 -11.02 -56.69 2.23
N ALA A 2 -9.94 -57.11 2.91
CA ALA A 2 -8.87 -56.22 3.38
C ALA A 2 -7.96 -55.61 2.27
N VAL A 3 -7.66 -56.38 1.23
CA VAL A 3 -6.75 -55.94 0.13
C VAL A 3 -7.31 -54.74 -0.65
N VAL A 4 -8.62 -54.71 -0.89
CA VAL A 4 -9.29 -53.62 -1.63
C VAL A 4 -9.25 -52.31 -0.84
N ILE A 5 -9.44 -52.36 0.47
CA ILE A 5 -9.39 -51.18 1.36
C ILE A 5 -7.97 -50.59 1.38
N LEU A 6 -6.95 -51.44 1.44
CA LEU A 6 -5.55 -51.04 1.49
C LEU A 6 -5.10 -50.36 0.19
N VAL A 7 -5.55 -50.87 -0.95
CA VAL A 7 -5.28 -50.27 -2.28
C VAL A 7 -5.98 -48.92 -2.43
N ILE A 8 -7.24 -48.78 -1.99
CA ILE A 8 -7.97 -47.50 -2.05
C ILE A 8 -7.29 -46.46 -1.14
N ALA A 9 -6.88 -46.85 0.07
CA ALA A 9 -6.16 -45.96 0.99
C ALA A 9 -4.81 -45.50 0.41
N LEU A 10 -4.06 -46.40 -0.21
CA LEU A 10 -2.79 -46.06 -0.87
C LEU A 10 -2.99 -45.12 -2.07
N ILE A 11 -4.02 -45.34 -2.89
CA ILE A 11 -4.35 -44.45 -4.02
C ILE A 11 -4.77 -43.06 -3.52
N ALA A 12 -5.57 -42.98 -2.46
CA ALA A 12 -5.98 -41.70 -1.88
C ALA A 12 -4.80 -40.93 -1.27
N VAL A 13 -3.89 -41.61 -0.56
CA VAL A 13 -2.69 -40.99 0.03
C VAL A 13 -1.70 -40.53 -1.04
N SER A 14 -1.48 -41.36 -2.08
CA SER A 14 -0.61 -40.98 -3.21
C SER A 14 -1.20 -39.85 -4.05
N ALA A 15 -2.50 -39.85 -4.30
CA ALA A 15 -3.18 -38.73 -4.94
C ALA A 15 -3.08 -37.45 -4.09
N TYR A 16 -3.30 -37.53 -2.77
CA TYR A 16 -3.18 -36.38 -1.87
C TYR A 16 -1.73 -35.83 -1.79
N ALA A 17 -0.72 -36.71 -1.85
CA ALA A 17 0.69 -36.32 -1.87
C ALA A 17 1.15 -35.75 -3.22
N LEU A 18 0.46 -36.09 -4.31
CA LEU A 18 0.74 -35.63 -5.67
C LEU A 18 -0.07 -34.40 -6.09
N ILE A 19 -1.09 -34.00 -5.32
CA ILE A 19 -1.72 -32.68 -5.49
C ILE A 19 -0.68 -31.65 -5.04
N PRO A 20 -0.16 -30.80 -5.94
CA PRO A 20 0.69 -29.71 -5.52
C PRO A 20 -0.13 -28.86 -4.55
N LYS A 21 0.33 -28.74 -3.30
CA LYS A 21 -0.24 -27.80 -2.34
C LYS A 21 -0.36 -26.46 -3.08
N PRO A 22 -1.56 -25.88 -3.21
CA PRO A 22 -1.68 -24.52 -3.75
C PRO A 22 -0.69 -23.66 -2.97
N SER A 23 0.17 -22.92 -3.67
CA SER A 23 1.10 -22.01 -3.01
C SER A 23 0.28 -21.15 -2.06
N ALA A 24 0.61 -21.17 -0.77
CA ALA A 24 -0.12 -20.42 0.24
C ALA A 24 -0.19 -18.94 -0.23
N LYS A 25 -1.40 -18.37 -0.25
CA LYS A 25 -1.58 -16.98 -0.64
C LYS A 25 -0.82 -16.08 0.33
N LEU A 26 -0.19 -15.02 -0.17
CA LEU A 26 0.44 -14.01 0.68
C LEU A 26 -0.65 -13.26 1.46
N PRO A 27 -0.71 -13.35 2.81
CA PRO A 27 -1.66 -12.58 3.58
C PRO A 27 -1.22 -11.12 3.65
N VAL A 28 -2.14 -10.20 3.36
CA VAL A 28 -1.92 -8.75 3.44
C VAL A 28 -3.08 -8.12 4.19
N GLU A 29 -2.79 -7.31 5.20
CA GLU A 29 -3.79 -6.43 5.82
C GLU A 29 -3.83 -5.10 5.07
N LEU A 30 -4.98 -4.71 4.53
CA LEU A 30 -5.20 -3.39 3.95
C LEU A 30 -6.07 -2.57 4.90
N TRP A 31 -5.47 -1.53 5.47
CA TRP A 31 -6.13 -0.62 6.40
C TRP A 31 -6.81 0.55 5.68
N TYR A 32 -7.98 0.97 6.16
CA TYR A 32 -8.68 2.15 5.64
C TYR A 32 -9.46 2.89 6.74
N ASN A 33 -9.74 4.18 6.54
CA ASN A 33 -10.59 4.95 7.43
C ASN A 33 -12.07 4.69 7.14
N ASN A 34 -12.87 4.44 8.18
CA ASN A 34 -14.32 4.19 8.03
C ASN A 34 -15.21 5.32 8.58
N SER A 35 -14.63 6.50 8.83
CA SER A 35 -15.32 7.67 9.40
C SER A 35 -15.53 8.82 8.40
N ASN A 36 -15.33 8.57 7.11
CA ASN A 36 -15.45 9.53 6.02
C ASN A 36 -14.51 10.75 6.15
N HIS A 37 -13.31 10.57 6.70
CA HIS A 37 -12.38 11.69 6.87
C HIS A 37 -11.98 12.30 5.52
N TYR A 38 -11.77 11.46 4.51
CA TYR A 38 -11.47 11.87 3.14
C TYR A 38 -12.66 11.70 2.19
N GLY A 39 -13.87 11.54 2.74
CA GLY A 39 -15.11 11.40 1.99
C GLY A 39 -15.75 10.01 2.10
N SER A 40 -16.94 9.85 1.52
CA SER A 40 -17.77 8.65 1.67
C SER A 40 -17.32 7.45 0.83
N THR A 41 -16.32 7.61 -0.04
CA THR A 41 -15.88 6.60 -1.00
C THR A 41 -14.82 5.64 -0.45
N GLU A 42 -14.24 5.92 0.72
CA GLU A 42 -13.09 5.15 1.26
C GLU A 42 -13.38 3.65 1.38
N VAL A 43 -14.56 3.29 1.89
CA VAL A 43 -15.01 1.88 2.02
C VAL A 43 -15.09 1.20 0.65
N ALA A 44 -15.64 1.91 -0.35
CA ALA A 44 -15.81 1.37 -1.70
C ALA A 44 -14.47 1.14 -2.40
N VAL A 45 -13.51 2.06 -2.22
CA VAL A 45 -12.14 1.91 -2.74
C VAL A 45 -11.43 0.73 -2.09
N ALA A 46 -11.52 0.58 -0.76
CA ALA A 46 -10.91 -0.56 -0.06
C ALA A 46 -11.45 -1.91 -0.56
N LEU A 47 -12.77 -2.02 -0.78
CA LEU A 47 -13.40 -3.22 -1.34
C LEU A 47 -12.97 -3.48 -2.80
N ALA A 48 -12.91 -2.43 -3.63
CA ALA A 48 -12.46 -2.55 -5.01
C ALA A 48 -11.01 -3.05 -5.08
N LEU A 49 -10.11 -2.52 -4.24
CA LEU A 49 -8.72 -2.95 -4.15
C LEU A 49 -8.60 -4.39 -3.65
N GLN A 50 -9.34 -4.78 -2.61
CA GLN A 50 -9.37 -6.16 -2.13
C GLN A 50 -9.74 -7.12 -3.28
N ASN A 51 -10.82 -6.84 -4.02
CA ASN A 51 -11.27 -7.67 -5.13
C ASN A 51 -10.26 -7.72 -6.27
N SER A 52 -9.70 -6.56 -6.64
CA SER A 52 -8.70 -6.47 -7.71
C SER A 52 -7.43 -7.25 -7.36
N ILE A 53 -6.93 -7.12 -6.14
CA ILE A 53 -5.72 -7.83 -5.69
C ILE A 53 -6.00 -9.33 -5.56
N ALA A 54 -7.16 -9.72 -5.02
CA ALA A 54 -7.53 -11.13 -4.90
C ALA A 54 -7.66 -11.83 -6.26
N SER A 55 -7.98 -11.09 -7.33
CA SER A 55 -8.12 -11.65 -8.68
C SER A 55 -6.83 -12.25 -9.25
N CYS A 56 -5.65 -11.84 -8.75
CA CYS A 56 -4.38 -12.44 -9.17
C CYS A 56 -4.18 -13.89 -8.65
N GLY A 57 -5.02 -14.34 -7.72
CA GLY A 57 -4.97 -15.68 -7.13
C GLY A 57 -3.81 -15.94 -6.15
N LYS A 58 -2.87 -14.99 -6.01
CA LYS A 58 -1.63 -15.13 -5.21
C LYS A 58 -1.68 -14.41 -3.86
N VAL A 59 -2.57 -13.45 -3.68
CA VAL A 59 -2.66 -12.61 -2.49
C VAL A 59 -4.01 -12.77 -1.82
N GLN A 60 -4.03 -12.79 -0.49
CA GLN A 60 -5.22 -12.75 0.33
C GLN A 60 -5.25 -11.42 1.10
N VAL A 61 -6.16 -10.53 0.73
CA VAL A 61 -6.32 -9.23 1.38
C VAL A 61 -7.39 -9.31 2.47
N THR A 62 -7.02 -8.95 3.69
CA THR A 62 -7.93 -8.74 4.82
C THR A 62 -8.11 -7.25 5.03
N LEU A 63 -9.34 -6.76 4.95
CA LEU A 63 -9.64 -5.36 5.23
C LEU A 63 -9.66 -5.12 6.74
N LYS A 64 -8.97 -4.06 7.17
CA LYS A 64 -8.95 -3.56 8.55
C LYS A 64 -9.36 -2.10 8.55
N SER A 65 -10.04 -1.64 9.58
CA SER A 65 -10.51 -0.25 9.64
C SER A 65 -10.60 0.28 11.04
N ASP A 66 -10.46 1.59 11.15
CA ASP A 66 -10.73 2.36 12.36
C ASP A 66 -11.32 3.73 12.01
N ILE A 67 -11.95 4.36 13.00
CA ILE A 67 -12.32 5.79 12.94
C ILE A 67 -11.06 6.65 12.92
N TRP A 68 -11.16 7.88 12.40
CA TRP A 68 -9.98 8.73 12.12
C TRP A 68 -9.06 8.94 13.33
N THR A 69 -9.63 9.18 14.51
CA THR A 69 -8.84 9.40 15.73
C THR A 69 -7.93 8.21 16.05
N ALA A 70 -8.47 6.99 16.02
CA ALA A 70 -7.69 5.78 16.28
C ALA A 70 -6.76 5.44 15.11
N TYR A 71 -7.25 5.62 13.88
CA TYR A 71 -6.49 5.38 12.65
C TYR A 71 -5.22 6.23 12.59
N LYS A 72 -5.33 7.54 12.86
CA LYS A 72 -4.20 8.47 12.92
C LYS A 72 -3.18 8.06 13.99
N THR A 73 -3.64 7.63 15.17
CA THR A 73 -2.73 7.13 16.21
C THR A 73 -1.95 5.91 15.73
N ARG A 74 -2.59 4.96 15.04
CA ARG A 74 -1.88 3.80 14.48
C ARG A 74 -0.92 4.18 13.37
N TRP A 75 -1.33 5.10 12.50
CA TRP A 75 -0.54 5.61 11.39
C TRP A 75 0.75 6.29 11.87
N VAL A 76 0.65 7.24 12.80
CA VAL A 76 1.81 7.92 13.41
C VAL A 76 2.74 6.94 14.14
N ASN A 77 2.16 5.90 14.76
CA ASN A 77 2.93 4.83 15.41
C ASN A 77 3.43 3.74 14.44
N GLN A 78 3.21 3.91 13.12
CA GLN A 78 3.65 2.99 12.07
C GLN A 78 3.18 1.53 12.26
N GLN A 79 1.94 1.36 12.76
CA GLN A 79 1.37 0.04 13.10
C GLN A 79 0.57 -0.60 11.95
N MET A 80 0.47 0.07 10.79
CA MET A 80 -0.32 -0.40 9.64
C MET A 80 0.63 -0.64 8.47
N PRO A 81 0.89 -1.91 8.08
CA PRO A 81 1.85 -2.22 7.02
C PRO A 81 1.44 -1.74 5.62
N LEU A 82 0.13 -1.71 5.35
CA LEU A 82 -0.45 -1.21 4.12
C LEU A 82 -1.77 -0.52 4.45
N PHE A 83 -1.93 0.71 4.01
CA PHE A 83 -3.07 1.54 4.40
C PHE A 83 -3.44 2.55 3.31
N LEU A 84 -4.71 2.96 3.31
CA LEU A 84 -5.17 4.08 2.49
C LEU A 84 -4.99 5.39 3.26
N LEU A 85 -4.54 6.42 2.57
CA LEU A 85 -4.41 7.77 3.10
C LEU A 85 -4.89 8.76 2.04
N GLY A 86 -5.50 9.85 2.47
CA GLY A 86 -5.82 10.99 1.62
C GLY A 86 -5.01 12.22 2.04
N TRP A 87 -5.03 13.25 1.20
CA TRP A 87 -4.34 14.51 1.49
C TRP A 87 -5.21 15.70 1.10
N TYR A 88 -5.39 16.62 2.04
CA TYR A 88 -5.86 17.96 1.77
C TYR A 88 -4.65 18.88 1.93
N PRO A 89 -4.39 19.77 0.97
CA PRO A 89 -3.16 20.53 1.01
C PRO A 89 -3.21 21.55 2.13
N ASP A 90 -2.12 21.68 2.87
CA ASP A 90 -2.02 22.65 3.96
C ASP A 90 -1.88 24.08 3.39
N TYR A 91 -1.27 24.21 2.21
CA TYR A 91 -1.12 25.45 1.45
C TYR A 91 -1.09 25.20 -0.06
N PHE A 92 -1.37 26.23 -0.86
CA PHE A 92 -1.48 26.14 -2.32
C PHE A 92 -0.12 26.18 -3.02
N ASP A 93 0.75 25.22 -2.69
CA ASP A 93 2.02 25.01 -3.40
C ASP A 93 2.08 23.55 -3.90
N THR A 94 2.75 23.34 -5.03
CA THR A 94 2.96 21.99 -5.57
C THR A 94 3.79 21.12 -4.63
N ASP A 95 4.74 21.72 -3.91
CA ASP A 95 5.59 21.01 -2.96
C ASP A 95 4.79 20.32 -1.85
N ASP A 96 3.63 20.86 -1.47
CA ASP A 96 2.76 20.29 -0.44
C ASP A 96 2.23 18.88 -0.80
N TYR A 97 2.18 18.55 -2.10
CA TYR A 97 1.85 17.21 -2.59
C TYR A 97 3.07 16.32 -2.85
N ILE A 98 4.28 16.84 -2.68
CA ILE A 98 5.53 16.17 -3.06
C ILE A 98 6.38 15.89 -1.83
N SER A 99 6.81 16.92 -1.11
CA SER A 99 7.73 16.81 0.02
C SER A 99 7.26 15.82 1.09
N PRO A 100 5.99 15.84 1.55
CA PRO A 100 5.53 14.89 2.57
C PRO A 100 5.63 13.43 2.13
N PHE A 101 5.49 13.12 0.83
CA PHE A 101 5.38 11.74 0.37
C PHE A 101 6.64 11.18 -0.30
N LEU A 102 7.51 12.07 -0.81
CA LEU A 102 8.65 11.70 -1.67
C LEU A 102 10.00 12.20 -1.16
N ALA A 103 10.05 13.21 -0.29
CA ALA A 103 11.29 13.52 0.42
C ALA A 103 11.58 12.42 1.45
N ILE A 104 12.84 12.06 1.69
CA ILE A 104 13.19 10.89 2.51
C ILE A 104 12.60 11.00 3.93
N SER A 105 12.66 12.18 4.55
CA SER A 105 12.11 12.42 5.89
C SER A 105 10.58 12.44 5.90
N GLY A 106 9.97 13.04 4.88
CA GLY A 106 8.52 13.09 4.71
C GLY A 106 7.96 11.69 4.50
N ALA A 107 8.47 10.98 3.48
CA ALA A 107 8.07 9.64 3.09
C ALA A 107 8.08 8.63 4.25
N LYS A 108 9.08 8.75 5.14
CA LYS A 108 9.14 7.95 6.37
C LYS A 108 8.01 8.28 7.35
N SER A 109 7.66 9.55 7.47
CA SER A 109 6.60 10.03 8.36
C SER A 109 5.21 9.66 7.83
N GLU A 110 5.02 9.80 6.52
CA GLU A 110 3.78 9.46 5.82
C GLU A 110 3.62 7.96 5.56
N GLY A 111 4.69 7.16 5.75
CA GLY A 111 4.65 5.70 5.78
C GLY A 111 4.92 4.99 4.45
N SER A 112 5.26 5.72 3.38
CA SER A 112 5.71 5.13 2.11
C SER A 112 7.14 4.59 2.20
N PHE A 113 7.96 5.18 3.08
CA PHE A 113 9.41 4.92 3.19
C PHE A 113 10.16 5.03 1.85
N TYR A 114 9.62 5.80 0.90
CA TYR A 114 10.28 6.09 -0.37
C TYR A 114 11.66 6.71 -0.12
N ASN A 115 12.68 6.16 -0.78
CA ASN A 115 14.07 6.52 -0.53
C ASN A 115 14.83 6.59 -1.85
N ASN A 116 14.91 7.80 -2.40
CA ASN A 116 15.67 8.09 -3.60
C ASN A 116 16.41 9.42 -3.42
N SER A 117 17.72 9.36 -3.25
CA SER A 117 18.56 10.54 -2.98
C SER A 117 18.51 11.59 -4.08
N GLN A 118 18.28 11.19 -5.33
CA GLN A 118 18.19 12.12 -6.45
C GLN A 118 16.87 12.89 -6.45
N VAL A 119 15.76 12.21 -6.16
CA VAL A 119 14.44 12.85 -6.00
C VAL A 119 14.46 13.79 -4.80
N ASP A 120 15.00 13.33 -3.68
CA ASP A 120 15.17 14.11 -2.46
C ASP A 120 16.03 15.38 -2.68
N GLN A 121 17.04 15.31 -3.56
CA GLN A 121 17.81 16.49 -3.98
C GLN A 121 16.98 17.45 -4.83
N TRP A 122 16.18 16.96 -5.79
CA TRP A 122 15.34 17.83 -6.61
C TRP A 122 14.27 18.55 -5.80
N ILE A 123 13.72 17.90 -4.78
CA ILE A 123 12.80 18.50 -3.82
C ILE A 123 13.50 19.62 -3.03
N ARG A 124 14.71 19.39 -2.51
CA ARG A 124 15.48 20.46 -1.87
C ARG A 124 15.79 21.63 -2.81
N ASP A 125 16.16 21.33 -4.05
CA ASP A 125 16.48 22.35 -5.05
C ASP A 125 15.27 23.25 -5.31
N GLU A 126 14.08 22.67 -5.50
CA GLU A 126 12.88 23.46 -5.76
C GLU A 126 12.46 24.29 -4.54
N ALA A 127 12.55 23.74 -3.33
CA ALA A 127 12.20 24.45 -2.10
C ALA A 127 13.17 25.59 -1.77
N SER A 128 14.39 25.56 -2.34
CA SER A 128 15.43 26.57 -2.11
C SER A 128 15.35 27.81 -3.00
N THR A 129 14.39 27.86 -3.92
CA THR A 129 14.29 28.94 -4.92
C THR A 129 12.84 29.36 -5.16
N SER A 130 12.65 30.62 -5.56
CA SER A 130 11.37 31.14 -6.05
C SER A 130 11.30 31.24 -7.57
N ASP A 131 12.35 30.84 -8.30
CA ASP A 131 12.36 30.86 -9.78
C ASP A 131 11.41 29.79 -10.34
N PRO A 132 10.32 30.19 -11.02
CA PRO A 132 9.31 29.26 -11.51
C PRO A 132 9.87 28.27 -12.57
N THR A 133 10.92 28.65 -13.30
CA THR A 133 11.54 27.79 -14.31
C THR A 133 12.30 26.64 -13.65
N ILE A 134 13.05 26.95 -12.58
CA ILE A 134 13.79 25.94 -11.83
C ILE A 134 12.81 25.01 -11.13
N ARG A 135 11.79 25.55 -10.46
CA ARG A 135 10.78 24.74 -9.76
C ARG A 135 10.04 23.82 -10.73
N ALA A 136 9.58 24.33 -11.88
CA ALA A 136 8.90 23.52 -12.87
C ALA A 136 9.77 22.37 -13.42
N ASP A 137 11.04 22.64 -13.71
CA ASP A 137 11.99 21.59 -14.14
C ASP A 137 12.20 20.51 -13.06
N ARG A 138 12.33 20.91 -11.78
CA ARG A 138 12.47 19.96 -10.67
C ARG A 138 11.23 19.13 -10.46
N PHE A 139 10.04 19.72 -10.47
CA PHE A 139 8.79 18.96 -10.36
C PHE A 139 8.60 17.99 -11.52
N ALA A 140 8.94 18.39 -12.75
CA ALA A 140 8.89 17.48 -13.90
C ALA A 140 9.83 16.27 -13.73
N LYS A 141 11.04 16.50 -13.19
CA LYS A 141 11.99 15.42 -12.89
C LYS A 141 11.50 14.49 -11.78
N VAL A 142 10.91 15.04 -10.72
CA VAL A 142 10.29 14.26 -9.64
C VAL A 142 9.18 13.37 -10.21
N GLN A 143 8.26 13.92 -11.00
CA GLN A 143 7.15 13.17 -11.59
C GLN A 143 7.62 12.07 -12.55
N ALA A 144 8.67 12.33 -13.34
CA ALA A 144 9.22 11.34 -14.26
C ALA A 144 9.96 10.18 -13.56
N ALA A 145 10.28 10.32 -12.27
CA ALA A 145 10.98 9.30 -11.49
C ALA A 145 10.04 8.36 -10.71
N LEU A 146 8.72 8.61 -10.73
CA LEU A 146 7.68 7.78 -10.14
C LEU A 146 7.19 6.72 -11.14
#